data_AF-A0A925XY98-F1
#
_entry.id   AF-A0A925XY98-F1
#
_cell.length_a   1.000
_cell.length_b   1.000
_cell.length_c   1.000
_cell.angle_alpha   90.00
_cell.angle_beta   90.00
_cell.angle_gamma   90.00
#
_symmetry.space_group_name_H-M   'P 1'
#
loop_
_entity.id
_entity.type
_entity.pdbx_description
1 polymer ?
#
loop_
_entity_poly.entity_id
_entity_poly.type
_entity_poly.pdbx_seq_one_letter_code
_entity_poly.pdbx_strand_id
1 'polypeptide(L)'
;MPKETGEKKKGKTGRPKKFGRPTKPFYLVLPEDIVAKLRFVDHDIATAIVKVVEELTFEAFSEIVRVEVLSTERVIIWVCDIPSLCSWKGVHLLPISPGRNLLLLDDDYGLKSFELDLRDWIDARRQNADAAEDLARLEKLVEALRHLRATSLANGSNNSQPVTVHPVPLLE
;
A
#
# COMPACT_ATOMS: atom_id res chain seq x y z
N MET A 1 -15.62 66.91 19.10
CA MET A 1 -15.90 65.61 19.75
C MET A 1 -16.13 64.57 18.66
N PRO A 2 -15.63 63.33 18.82
CA PRO A 2 -14.80 62.67 17.82
C PRO A 2 -15.54 61.77 16.84
N LYS A 3 -14.98 61.62 15.64
CA LYS A 3 -15.34 60.58 14.66
C LYS A 3 -14.63 59.29 15.10
N GLU A 4 -15.40 58.24 15.39
CA GLU A 4 -14.84 56.92 15.71
C GLU A 4 -14.15 56.32 14.50
N THR A 5 -12.86 56.11 14.69
CA THR A 5 -11.91 55.53 13.76
C THR A 5 -12.22 54.04 13.59
N GLY A 6 -12.69 53.64 12.42
CA GLY A 6 -12.76 52.23 12.05
C GLY A 6 -11.36 51.62 12.05
N GLU A 7 -11.08 50.73 13.00
CA GLU A 7 -9.85 49.93 13.05
C GLU A 7 -9.74 49.07 11.79
N LYS A 8 -8.87 49.47 10.85
CA LYS A 8 -8.40 48.56 9.80
C LYS A 8 -7.47 47.53 10.44
N LYS A 9 -7.98 46.32 10.67
CA LYS A 9 -7.14 45.14 10.93
C LYS A 9 -6.10 45.03 9.81
N LYS A 10 -4.82 45.19 10.15
CA LYS A 10 -3.68 44.98 9.24
C LYS A 10 -3.65 43.50 8.84
N GLY A 11 -4.32 43.17 7.73
CA GLY A 11 -4.19 41.86 7.10
C GLY A 11 -2.75 41.65 6.66
N LYS A 12 -2.10 40.60 7.18
CA LYS A 12 -0.78 40.14 6.71
C LYS A 12 -0.87 39.94 5.20
N THR A 13 -0.29 40.87 4.44
CA THR A 13 -0.36 40.94 2.98
C THR A 13 0.64 39.95 2.40
N GLY A 14 0.37 38.66 2.54
CA GLY A 14 1.03 37.61 1.78
C GLY A 14 0.22 37.26 0.54
N ARG A 15 0.89 36.79 -0.53
CA ARG A 15 0.22 36.21 -1.69
C ARG A 15 -0.79 35.15 -1.20
N PRO A 16 -2.08 35.23 -1.57
CA PRO A 16 -3.05 34.20 -1.23
C PRO A 16 -2.51 32.82 -1.59
N LYS A 17 -2.60 31.87 -0.66
CA LYS A 17 -2.14 30.50 -0.90
C LYS A 17 -3.02 29.88 -1.98
N LYS A 18 -2.41 29.43 -3.08
CA LYS A 18 -3.07 28.86 -4.26
C LYS A 18 -4.12 27.80 -3.92
N PHE A 19 -3.86 26.97 -2.90
CA PHE A 19 -4.72 25.84 -2.52
C PHE A 19 -5.37 26.00 -1.13
N GLY A 20 -5.32 27.18 -0.51
CA GLY A 20 -5.89 27.41 0.84
C GLY A 20 -5.21 26.67 2.01
N ARG A 21 -4.35 25.69 1.74
CA ARG A 21 -3.62 24.85 2.72
C ARG A 21 -2.08 25.03 2.62
N PRO A 22 -1.28 24.53 3.58
CA PRO A 22 0.18 24.50 3.46
C PRO A 22 0.61 23.76 2.17
N THR A 23 1.61 24.30 1.47
CA THR A 23 2.04 23.81 0.14
C THR A 23 3.55 23.86 0.04
N LYS A 24 4.12 22.98 -0.79
CA LYS A 24 5.56 22.93 -1.10
C LYS A 24 5.73 23.05 -2.63
N PRO A 25 6.66 23.90 -3.13
CA PRO A 25 6.90 24.01 -4.56
C PRO A 25 7.67 22.79 -5.07
N PHE A 26 7.32 22.34 -6.28
CA PHE A 26 8.00 21.28 -7.00
C PHE A 26 8.20 21.69 -8.46
N TYR A 27 9.31 21.26 -9.05
CA TYR A 27 9.55 21.34 -10.49
C TYR A 27 9.45 19.93 -11.06
N LEU A 28 8.73 19.79 -12.17
CA LEU A 28 8.47 18.50 -12.81
C LEU A 28 8.49 18.68 -14.32
N VAL A 29 8.98 17.66 -15.02
CA VAL A 29 8.96 17.55 -16.48
C VAL A 29 7.99 16.43 -16.81
N LEU A 30 7.00 16.71 -17.65
CA LEU A 30 5.99 15.75 -18.07
C LEU A 30 6.04 15.57 -19.58
N PRO A 31 5.73 14.37 -20.09
CA PRO A 31 5.43 14.16 -21.49
C PRO A 31 4.29 15.07 -21.97
N GLU A 32 4.35 15.52 -23.23
CA GLU A 32 3.37 16.45 -23.79
C GLU A 32 1.95 15.89 -23.79
N ASP A 33 1.78 14.59 -24.01
CA ASP A 33 0.47 13.93 -24.00
C ASP A 33 -0.16 13.95 -22.59
N ILE A 34 0.65 13.82 -21.54
CA ILE A 34 0.21 13.94 -20.15
C ILE A 34 -0.20 15.37 -19.83
N VAL A 35 0.56 16.37 -20.31
CA VAL A 35 0.18 17.79 -20.15
C VAL A 35 -1.15 18.08 -20.85
N ALA A 36 -1.37 17.53 -22.05
CA ALA A 36 -2.64 17.66 -22.75
C ALA A 36 -3.80 17.05 -21.94
N LYS A 37 -3.62 15.82 -21.42
CA LYS A 37 -4.61 15.13 -20.57
C LYS A 37 -4.94 15.93 -19.30
N LEU A 38 -3.93 16.44 -18.59
CA LEU A 38 -4.13 17.25 -17.39
C LEU A 38 -4.88 18.56 -17.69
N ARG A 39 -4.63 19.17 -18.84
CA ARG A 39 -5.34 20.39 -19.28
C ARG A 39 -6.82 20.18 -19.58
N PHE A 40 -7.25 18.94 -19.87
CA PHE A 40 -8.67 18.62 -19.93
C PHE A 40 -9.35 18.64 -18.56
N VAL A 41 -8.61 18.36 -17.48
CA VAL A 41 -9.11 18.40 -16.09
C VAL A 41 -9.12 19.84 -15.56
N ASP A 42 -8.01 20.57 -15.72
CA ASP A 42 -7.89 21.98 -15.36
C ASP A 42 -6.79 22.66 -16.18
N HIS A 43 -7.00 23.92 -16.57
CA HIS A 43 -6.00 24.68 -17.31
C HIS A 43 -4.69 24.87 -16.52
N ASP A 44 -4.79 24.99 -15.20
CA ASP A 44 -3.64 25.04 -14.30
C ASP A 44 -3.19 23.62 -13.93
N ILE A 45 -2.03 23.20 -14.45
CA ILE A 45 -1.48 21.83 -14.27
C ILE A 45 -1.43 21.42 -12.80
N ALA A 46 -1.03 22.32 -11.89
CA ALA A 46 -0.95 21.99 -10.47
C ALA A 46 -2.34 21.73 -9.87
N THR A 47 -3.37 22.47 -10.29
CA THR A 47 -4.76 22.25 -9.88
C THR A 47 -5.32 20.98 -10.49
N ALA A 48 -5.01 20.68 -11.76
CA ALA A 48 -5.38 19.42 -12.40
C ALA A 48 -4.81 18.21 -11.63
N ILE A 49 -3.52 18.25 -11.26
CA ILE A 49 -2.89 17.20 -10.45
C ILE A 49 -3.62 17.06 -9.10
N VAL A 50 -3.88 18.17 -8.41
CA VAL A 50 -4.59 18.13 -7.12
C VAL A 50 -5.99 17.52 -7.28
N LYS A 51 -6.77 17.92 -8.29
CA LYS A 51 -8.09 17.37 -8.57
C LYS A 51 -8.05 15.87 -8.87
N VAL A 52 -7.15 15.44 -9.76
CA VAL A 52 -6.97 14.01 -10.07
C VAL A 52 -6.62 13.23 -8.81
N VAL A 53 -5.72 13.74 -7.98
CA VAL A 53 -5.31 13.06 -6.72
C VAL A 53 -6.43 13.07 -5.67
N GLU A 54 -7.23 14.12 -5.58
CA GLU A 54 -8.37 14.20 -4.65
C GLU A 54 -9.53 13.31 -5.10
N GLU A 55 -9.74 13.14 -6.41
CA GLU A 55 -10.70 12.21 -7.00
C GLU A 55 -10.28 10.75 -6.87
N LEU A 56 -8.97 10.49 -6.88
CA LEU A 56 -8.41 9.20 -6.50
C LEU A 56 -8.57 9.05 -4.98
N THR A 57 -9.75 8.58 -4.54
CA THR A 57 -9.95 8.14 -3.17
C THR A 57 -9.03 6.96 -2.89
N PHE A 58 -7.82 7.26 -2.40
CA PHE A 58 -6.96 6.27 -1.80
C PHE A 58 -7.51 6.02 -0.40
N GLU A 59 -8.34 4.98 -0.25
CA GLU A 59 -8.49 4.40 1.07
C GLU A 59 -7.10 3.93 1.50
N ALA A 60 -6.49 4.65 2.44
CA ALA A 60 -5.22 4.25 3.01
C ALA A 60 -5.40 2.84 3.55
N PHE A 61 -4.57 1.91 3.08
CA PHE A 61 -4.55 0.57 3.61
C PHE A 61 -4.08 0.66 5.07
N SER A 62 -5.05 0.60 5.98
CA SER A 62 -4.85 0.82 7.41
C SER A 62 -4.42 -0.46 8.12
N GLU A 63 -4.59 -1.61 7.47
CA GLU A 63 -4.18 -2.91 7.97
C GLU A 63 -2.68 -3.11 7.70
N ILE A 64 -1.97 -3.70 8.66
CA ILE A 64 -0.56 -4.07 8.44
C ILE A 64 -0.50 -5.27 7.48
N VAL A 65 -1.37 -6.25 7.70
CA VAL A 65 -1.52 -7.44 6.86
C VAL A 65 -2.99 -7.76 6.73
N ARG A 66 -3.43 -8.04 5.51
CA ARG A 66 -4.76 -8.57 5.21
C ARG A 66 -4.62 -9.81 4.36
N VAL A 67 -5.33 -10.86 4.74
CA VAL A 67 -5.32 -12.13 4.03
C VAL A 67 -6.69 -12.34 3.41
N GLU A 68 -6.70 -12.61 2.11
CA GLU A 68 -7.91 -12.98 1.37
C GLU A 68 -7.79 -14.41 0.85
N VAL A 69 -8.63 -15.30 1.38
CA VAL A 69 -8.67 -16.70 0.96
C VAL A 69 -9.55 -16.80 -0.29
N LEU A 70 -8.94 -17.14 -1.43
CA LEU A 70 -9.67 -17.37 -2.68
C LEU A 70 -10.19 -18.81 -2.77
N SER A 71 -9.42 -19.75 -2.24
CA SER A 71 -9.75 -21.18 -2.17
C SER A 71 -8.92 -21.87 -1.09
N THR A 72 -9.12 -23.16 -0.86
CA THR A 72 -8.31 -23.97 0.07
C THR A 72 -6.82 -23.97 -0.25
N GLU A 73 -6.44 -23.75 -1.51
CA GLU A 73 -5.04 -23.79 -1.98
C GLU A 73 -4.50 -22.42 -2.39
N ARG A 74 -5.35 -21.39 -2.47
CA ARG A 74 -4.97 -20.07 -2.98
C ARG A 74 -5.38 -18.97 -2.02
N VAL A 75 -4.40 -18.18 -1.62
CA VAL A 75 -4.57 -17.02 -0.74
C VAL A 75 -3.85 -15.83 -1.35
N ILE A 76 -4.42 -14.65 -1.16
CA ILE A 76 -3.77 -13.38 -1.43
C ILE A 76 -3.36 -12.78 -0.09
N ILE A 77 -2.10 -12.34 0.00
CA ILE A 77 -1.57 -11.66 1.18
C ILE A 77 -1.26 -10.22 0.78
N TRP A 78 -2.02 -9.30 1.35
CA TRP A 78 -1.78 -7.87 1.26
C TRP A 78 -0.97 -7.43 2.47
N VAL A 79 0.08 -6.64 2.27
CA VAL A 79 0.89 -6.07 3.34
C VAL A 79 1.06 -4.58 3.14
N CYS A 80 1.22 -3.84 4.24
CA CYS A 80 1.66 -2.46 4.15
C CYS A 80 3.14 -2.36 3.74
N ASP A 81 3.70 -1.16 3.73
CA ASP A 81 5.13 -0.98 3.48
C ASP A 81 5.95 -1.52 4.65
N ILE A 82 6.69 -2.60 4.42
CA ILE A 82 7.57 -3.23 5.41
C ILE A 82 9.01 -3.21 4.85
N PRO A 83 9.84 -2.24 5.25
CA PRO A 83 11.20 -2.05 4.71
C PRO A 83 12.05 -3.32 4.64
N SER A 84 11.99 -4.18 5.66
CA SER A 84 12.80 -5.41 5.68
C SER A 84 12.41 -6.44 4.62
N LEU A 85 11.16 -6.42 4.15
CA LEU A 85 10.72 -7.31 3.07
C LEU A 85 11.22 -6.84 1.69
N CYS A 86 11.51 -5.56 1.50
CA CYS A 86 12.00 -5.03 0.23
C CYS A 86 13.36 -5.60 -0.19
N SER A 87 14.18 -6.02 0.78
CA SER A 87 15.49 -6.64 0.55
C SER A 87 15.49 -8.15 0.75
N TRP A 88 14.32 -8.76 0.95
CA TRP A 88 14.20 -10.17 1.32
C TRP A 88 14.29 -11.06 0.09
N LYS A 89 15.26 -11.98 0.08
CA LYS A 89 15.46 -12.88 -1.06
C LYS A 89 14.26 -13.82 -1.20
N GLY A 90 13.68 -13.88 -2.39
CA GLY A 90 12.52 -14.72 -2.67
C GLY A 90 11.17 -14.09 -2.36
N VAL A 91 11.15 -12.83 -1.90
CA VAL A 91 9.92 -12.07 -1.63
C VAL A 91 9.88 -10.87 -2.57
N HIS A 92 8.72 -10.65 -3.20
CA HIS A 92 8.46 -9.47 -4.00
C HIS A 92 7.23 -8.73 -3.48
N LEU A 93 7.34 -7.42 -3.38
CA LEU A 93 6.24 -6.53 -3.02
C LEU A 93 5.78 -5.80 -4.28
N LEU A 94 4.60 -6.15 -4.79
CA LEU A 94 3.99 -5.46 -5.93
C LEU A 94 3.03 -4.37 -5.41
N PRO A 95 3.34 -3.07 -5.57
CA PRO A 95 2.47 -2.00 -5.12
C PRO A 95 1.18 -1.96 -5.93
N ILE A 96 0.04 -2.03 -5.25
CA ILE A 96 -1.30 -1.95 -5.87
C ILE A 96 -1.97 -0.61 -5.60
N SER A 97 -1.77 -0.07 -4.40
CA SER A 97 -2.21 1.27 -4.01
C SER A 97 -1.25 1.83 -2.96
N PRO A 98 -1.29 3.14 -2.64
CA PRO A 98 -0.44 3.71 -1.61
C PRO A 98 -0.53 2.96 -0.29
N GLY A 99 0.61 2.51 0.23
CA GLY A 99 0.71 1.73 1.46
C GLY A 99 0.12 0.32 1.40
N ARG A 100 -0.20 -0.20 0.20
CA ARG A 100 -0.71 -1.56 -0.02
C ARG A 100 0.09 -2.28 -1.09
N ASN A 101 0.76 -3.34 -0.66
CA ASN A 101 1.54 -4.22 -1.52
C ASN A 101 0.91 -5.61 -1.56
N LEU A 102 0.93 -6.24 -2.72
CA LEU A 102 0.74 -7.67 -2.86
C LEU A 102 2.06 -8.37 -2.53
N LEU A 103 2.03 -9.30 -1.59
CA LEU A 103 3.18 -10.13 -1.25
C LEU A 103 3.21 -11.35 -2.18
N LEU A 104 4.29 -11.45 -2.95
CA LEU A 104 4.59 -12.56 -3.83
C LEU A 104 5.81 -13.31 -3.32
N LEU A 105 5.82 -14.62 -3.51
CA LEU A 105 6.96 -15.48 -3.20
C LEU A 105 7.45 -16.14 -4.49
N ASP A 106 8.76 -16.38 -4.58
CA ASP A 106 9.33 -17.17 -5.67
C ASP A 106 8.78 -18.61 -5.66
N ASP A 107 8.77 -19.26 -6.84
CA ASP A 107 8.24 -20.61 -7.01
C ASP A 107 8.98 -21.66 -6.15
N ASP A 108 10.27 -21.46 -5.90
CA ASP A 108 11.10 -22.31 -5.03
C ASP A 108 11.10 -21.86 -3.56
N TYR A 109 10.44 -20.74 -3.24
CA TYR A 109 10.39 -20.15 -1.91
C TYR A 109 8.98 -20.18 -1.32
N GLY A 110 8.52 -21.37 -0.96
CA GLY A 110 7.17 -21.58 -0.44
C GLY A 110 6.88 -20.88 0.90
N LEU A 111 5.59 -20.69 1.18
CA LEU A 111 5.06 -20.02 2.37
C LEU A 111 5.64 -20.53 3.71
N LYS A 112 5.90 -21.84 3.81
CA LYS A 112 6.47 -22.45 5.03
C LYS A 112 7.91 -22.01 5.27
N SER A 113 8.74 -21.97 4.23
CA SER A 113 10.12 -21.51 4.31
C SER A 113 10.17 -20.03 4.64
N PHE A 114 9.31 -19.24 3.98
CA PHE A 114 9.16 -17.82 4.30
C PHE A 114 8.75 -17.57 5.76
N GLU A 115 7.73 -18.28 6.27
CA GLU A 115 7.30 -18.14 7.68
C GLU A 115 8.45 -18.47 8.66
N LEU A 116 9.23 -19.50 8.35
CA LEU A 116 10.36 -19.92 9.20
C LEU A 116 11.46 -18.87 9.21
N ASP A 117 11.96 -18.47 8.03
CA ASP A 117 13.02 -17.48 7.91
C ASP A 117 12.60 -16.14 8.54
N LEU A 118 11.32 -15.79 8.41
CA LEU A 118 10.76 -14.58 9.01
C LEU A 118 10.84 -14.59 10.54
N ARG A 119 10.52 -15.72 11.16
CA ARG A 119 10.62 -15.89 12.61
C ARG A 119 12.06 -15.82 13.09
N ASP A 120 12.96 -16.52 12.40
CA ASP A 120 14.38 -16.53 12.75
C ASP A 120 14.98 -15.12 12.66
N TRP A 121 14.58 -14.36 11.64
CA TRP A 121 15.01 -12.97 11.47
C TRP A 121 14.51 -12.04 12.58
N ILE A 122 13.24 -12.19 13.00
CA ILE A 122 12.65 -11.42 14.12
C ILE A 122 13.38 -11.76 15.42
N ASP A 123 13.58 -13.04 15.70
CA ASP A 123 14.24 -13.51 16.92
C ASP A 123 15.69 -12.99 17.01
N ALA A 124 16.42 -12.96 15.89
CA ALA A 124 17.78 -12.42 15.83
C ALA A 124 17.86 -10.90 16.07
N ARG A 125 16.76 -10.15 15.86
CA ARG A 125 16.74 -8.68 15.91
C ARG A 125 15.94 -8.09 17.07
N ARG A 126 15.31 -8.93 17.89
CA ARG A 126 14.46 -8.50 19.02
C ARG A 126 15.13 -7.54 20.01
N GLN A 127 16.46 -7.50 20.06
CA GLN A 127 17.23 -6.62 20.95
C GLN A 127 17.59 -5.25 20.34
N ASN A 128 17.32 -5.01 19.05
CA ASN A 128 17.63 -3.75 18.38
C ASN A 128 16.46 -2.74 18.46
N ALA A 129 16.62 -1.69 19.26
CA ALA A 129 15.58 -0.68 19.49
C ALA A 129 15.21 0.13 18.22
N ASP A 130 16.16 0.35 17.31
CA ASP A 130 15.95 1.13 16.08
C ASP A 130 15.02 0.44 15.06
N ALA A 131 14.72 -0.85 15.25
CA ALA A 131 13.88 -1.65 14.36
C ALA A 131 12.50 -1.97 14.95
N ALA A 132 12.10 -1.34 16.06
CA ALA A 132 10.90 -1.73 16.81
C ALA A 132 9.59 -1.68 15.99
N GLU A 133 9.41 -0.66 15.15
CA GLU A 133 8.19 -0.53 14.34
C GLU A 133 8.14 -1.57 13.21
N ASP A 134 9.27 -1.78 12.52
CA ASP A 134 9.38 -2.78 11.46
C ASP A 134 9.21 -4.20 12.01
N LEU A 135 9.81 -4.50 13.17
CA LEU A 135 9.60 -5.76 13.90
C LEU A 135 8.14 -5.98 14.25
N ALA A 136 7.43 -4.98 14.76
CA ALA A 136 6.01 -5.10 15.07
C ALA A 136 5.16 -5.42 13.83
N ARG A 137 5.51 -4.86 12.66
CA ARG A 137 4.83 -5.18 11.40
C ARG A 137 5.11 -6.61 10.95
N LEU A 138 6.35 -7.07 11.06
CA LEU A 138 6.73 -8.45 10.75
C LEU A 138 6.10 -9.46 11.71
N GLU A 139 5.98 -9.14 13.00
CA GLU A 139 5.27 -9.98 13.98
C GLU A 139 3.79 -10.14 13.61
N LYS A 140 3.13 -9.07 13.14
CA LYS A 140 1.75 -9.12 12.63
C LYS A 140 1.63 -9.99 11.38
N LEU A 141 2.63 -9.97 10.50
CA LEU A 141 2.68 -10.87 9.35
C LEU A 141 2.81 -12.34 9.79
N VAL A 142 3.72 -12.65 10.70
CA VAL A 142 3.84 -14.01 11.26
C VAL A 142 2.53 -14.48 11.90
N GLU A 143 1.85 -13.61 12.64
CA GLU A 143 0.55 -13.90 13.24
C GLU A 143 -0.49 -14.27 12.18
N ALA A 144 -0.61 -13.47 11.11
CA ALA A 144 -1.51 -13.75 9.99
C ALA A 144 -1.19 -15.07 9.28
N LEU A 145 0.10 -15.38 9.06
CA LEU A 145 0.56 -16.63 8.45
C LEU A 145 0.23 -17.86 9.32
N ARG A 146 0.36 -17.74 10.64
CA ARG A 146 -0.02 -18.81 11.58
C ARG A 146 -1.52 -19.08 11.55
N HIS A 147 -2.34 -18.03 11.50
CA HIS A 147 -3.79 -18.17 11.37
C HIS A 147 -4.16 -18.87 10.08
N LEU A 148 -3.57 -18.48 8.94
CA LEU A 148 -3.74 -19.14 7.66
C LEU A 148 -3.46 -20.64 7.74
N ARG A 149 -2.35 -21.02 8.36
CA ARG A 149 -1.96 -22.43 8.52
C ARG A 149 -2.93 -23.20 9.40
N ALA A 150 -3.38 -22.62 10.51
CA ALA A 150 -4.36 -23.26 11.39
C ALA A 150 -5.70 -23.52 10.68
N THR A 151 -6.16 -22.56 9.87
CA THR A 151 -7.39 -22.69 9.08
C THR A 151 -7.26 -23.69 7.92
N SER A 152 -6.10 -23.73 7.26
CA SER A 152 -5.80 -24.71 6.20
C SER A 152 -5.79 -26.15 6.73
N LEU A 153 -5.22 -26.38 7.92
CA LEU A 153 -5.21 -27.69 8.58
C LEU A 153 -6.60 -28.14 9.04
N ALA A 154 -7.47 -27.21 9.44
CA ALA A 154 -8.85 -27.53 9.82
C ALA A 154 -9.72 -27.93 8.61
N ASN A 155 -9.47 -27.34 7.43
CA ASN A 155 -10.25 -27.61 6.22
C ASN A 155 -9.74 -28.83 5.42
N GLY A 156 -8.48 -29.23 5.60
CA GLY A 156 -7.87 -30.38 4.90
C GLY A 156 -8.37 -31.77 5.30
N SER A 157 -9.19 -31.89 6.34
CA SER A 157 -9.80 -33.18 6.76
C SER A 157 -11.12 -33.50 6.03
N ASN A 158 -11.63 -32.60 5.19
CA ASN A 158 -12.85 -32.83 4.41
C ASN A 158 -12.55 -32.60 2.93
N ASN A 159 -12.67 -33.68 2.15
CA ASN A 159 -12.84 -33.70 0.69
C ASN A 159 -11.56 -33.86 -0.16
N SER A 160 -11.25 -35.12 -0.48
CA SER A 160 -10.43 -35.49 -1.64
C SER A 160 -11.34 -35.66 -2.86
N GLN A 161 -11.38 -34.67 -3.75
CA GLN A 161 -11.67 -34.91 -5.17
C GLN A 161 -10.80 -34.00 -6.05
N PRO A 162 -10.10 -34.56 -7.05
CA PRO A 162 -9.31 -33.76 -7.98
C PRO A 162 -10.24 -33.00 -8.94
N VAL A 163 -10.04 -31.69 -9.06
CA VAL A 163 -10.70 -30.85 -10.06
C VAL A 163 -9.98 -31.05 -11.40
N THR A 164 -10.66 -31.69 -12.35
CA THR A 164 -10.21 -31.79 -13.75
C THR A 164 -10.35 -30.43 -14.42
N VAL A 165 -9.23 -29.82 -14.81
CA VAL A 165 -9.21 -28.57 -15.57
C VAL A 165 -9.45 -28.90 -17.05
N HIS A 166 -10.59 -28.50 -17.61
CA HIS A 166 -10.83 -28.57 -19.06
C HIS A 166 -10.18 -27.37 -19.76
N PRO A 167 -9.44 -27.57 -20.86
CA PRO A 167 -8.86 -26.48 -21.64
C PRO A 167 -9.95 -25.72 -22.40
N VAL A 168 -9.87 -24.38 -22.34
CA VAL A 168 -10.73 -23.43 -23.07
C VAL A 168 -10.32 -23.44 -24.55
N PRO A 169 -11.26 -23.59 -25.51
CA PRO A 169 -10.93 -23.55 -26.93
C PRO A 169 -10.65 -22.10 -27.37
N LEU A 170 -9.54 -21.91 -28.10
CA LEU A 170 -9.28 -20.69 -28.88
C LEU A 170 -10.31 -20.60 -30.00
N LEU A 171 -11.02 -19.48 -30.06
CA LEU A 171 -11.83 -19.08 -31.22
C LEU A 171 -10.89 -18.35 -32.20
N GLU A 172 -10.82 -18.87 -33.43
CA GLU A 172 -10.28 -18.19 -34.62
C GLU A 172 -11.22 -17.10 -35.12
#